data_AF-A0A3M0YFK5-F1
#
_entry.id   AF-A0A3M0YFK5-F1
#
_cell.length_a   1.000
_cell.length_b   1.000
_cell.length_c   1.000
_cell.angle_alpha   90.00
_cell.angle_beta   90.00
_cell.angle_gamma   90.00
#
_symmetry.space_group_name_H-M   'P 1'
#
loop_
_entity.id
_entity.type
_entity.pdbx_description
1 polymer ?
#
loop_
_entity_poly.entity_id
_entity_poly.type
_entity_poly.pdbx_seq_one_letter_code
_entity_poly.pdbx_strand_id
1 'polypeptide(L)'
;MGDFQPEAQVNGSSGSSLIAFICNRYLASCRAAFISQKLKSQMYKIYINDRPLVLAGPSDTLPEWQDKPHLDTLYLGKPKHLLPYVDLMEKSQRYEAVILRYDEPDQLWADFRSLFHLVEAAGGVVHAEQTPEQVLFIFRRGMWDLPKGKIDEGETPEQAALREVAEETGLTCRLDGFLTHTW
;
A
#
# COMPACT_ATOMS: atom_id res chain seq x y z
N MET A 1 37.25 -14.85 -13.83
CA MET A 1 37.90 -14.05 -12.78
C MET A 1 37.16 -12.73 -12.71
N GLY A 2 36.46 -12.52 -11.61
CA GLY A 2 35.55 -11.40 -11.38
C GLY A 2 34.16 -11.88 -10.97
N ASP A 3 34.07 -12.79 -9.99
CA ASP A 3 32.81 -13.10 -9.32
C ASP A 3 32.40 -11.86 -8.52
N PHE A 4 31.34 -11.19 -8.96
CA PHE A 4 30.72 -10.08 -8.25
C PHE A 4 29.37 -10.57 -7.74
N GLN A 5 29.30 -10.81 -6.42
CA GLN A 5 28.05 -11.10 -5.72
C GLN A 5 27.40 -9.77 -5.30
N PRO A 6 26.11 -9.54 -5.60
CA PRO A 6 25.30 -8.60 -4.84
C PRO A 6 24.36 -9.34 -3.88
N GLU A 7 24.36 -8.87 -2.64
CA GLU A 7 23.61 -9.40 -1.51
C GLU A 7 22.10 -9.15 -1.65
N ALA A 8 21.29 -10.19 -1.43
CA ALA A 8 19.85 -10.08 -1.26
C ALA A 8 19.54 -10.03 0.25
N GLN A 9 19.02 -8.90 0.74
CA GLN A 9 18.45 -8.84 2.08
C GLN A 9 17.04 -9.43 2.07
N VAL A 10 16.87 -10.50 2.87
CA VAL A 10 15.58 -11.11 3.21
C VAL A 10 15.13 -10.50 4.53
N ASN A 11 14.02 -9.75 4.53
CA ASN A 11 13.27 -9.47 5.75
C ASN A 11 11.97 -10.27 5.71
N GLY A 12 12.06 -11.54 6.13
CA GLY A 12 10.91 -12.31 6.55
C GLY A 12 10.57 -11.97 8.00
N SER A 13 9.31 -11.64 8.28
CA SER A 13 8.76 -11.74 9.63
C SER A 13 7.75 -12.88 9.67
N SER A 14 8.14 -13.95 10.35
CA SER A 14 7.30 -15.09 10.72
C SER A 14 6.39 -14.70 11.89
N GLY A 15 5.08 -14.99 11.80
CA GLY A 15 4.15 -14.72 12.90
C GLY A 15 2.68 -15.11 12.69
N SER A 16 2.43 -16.39 12.45
CA SER A 16 1.22 -17.17 12.82
C SER A 16 -0.21 -16.67 12.51
N SER A 17 -0.82 -17.30 11.49
CA SER A 17 -2.02 -18.18 11.55
C SER A 17 -3.28 -17.73 12.33
N LEU A 18 -4.39 -17.49 11.62
CA LEU A 18 -5.61 -18.33 11.67
C LEU A 18 -6.69 -17.82 10.68
N ILE A 19 -7.08 -18.65 9.72
CA ILE A 19 -8.37 -18.56 9.02
C ILE A 19 -9.41 -19.30 9.87
N ALA A 20 -10.59 -18.71 10.08
CA ALA A 20 -11.83 -19.46 10.27
C ALA A 20 -13.05 -18.60 9.85
N PHE A 21 -13.69 -19.01 8.75
CA PHE A 21 -15.04 -18.61 8.34
C PHE A 21 -16.05 -19.55 9.04
N ILE A 22 -17.09 -19.06 9.72
CA ILE A 22 -18.43 -19.71 9.78
C ILE A 22 -19.51 -18.64 9.98
N CYS A 23 -20.53 -18.68 9.12
CA CYS A 23 -21.81 -17.97 9.26
C CYS A 23 -22.80 -18.71 10.19
N ASN A 24 -23.57 -17.90 10.93
CA ASN A 24 -25.00 -18.03 11.27
C ASN A 24 -25.46 -18.59 12.65
N ARG A 25 -26.40 -17.79 13.22
CA ARG A 25 -27.55 -18.07 14.10
C ARG A 25 -27.38 -18.25 15.63
N TYR A 26 -28.01 -17.30 16.34
CA TYR A 26 -28.47 -17.30 17.74
C TYR A 26 -27.45 -17.47 18.88
N LEU A 27 -27.02 -16.34 19.46
CA LEU A 27 -27.11 -16.07 20.91
C LEU A 27 -26.54 -14.68 21.21
N ALA A 28 -27.39 -13.80 21.75
CA ALA A 28 -26.94 -12.56 22.34
C ALA A 28 -26.10 -12.85 23.59
N SER A 29 -24.86 -12.35 23.60
CA SER A 29 -24.20 -11.98 24.84
C SER A 29 -23.63 -10.58 24.66
N CYS A 30 -24.25 -9.60 25.31
CA CYS A 30 -23.68 -8.28 25.48
C CYS A 30 -22.42 -8.42 26.31
N ARG A 31 -21.25 -8.22 25.70
CA ARG A 31 -20.06 -7.78 26.42
C ARG A 31 -19.87 -6.31 26.13
N ALA A 32 -20.33 -5.48 27.07
CA ALA A 32 -19.87 -4.11 27.16
C ALA A 32 -18.38 -4.14 27.53
N ALA A 33 -17.51 -4.23 26.52
CA ALA A 33 -16.11 -3.94 26.70
C ALA A 33 -15.98 -2.42 26.65
N PHE A 34 -15.99 -1.78 27.82
CA PHE A 34 -15.55 -0.41 27.98
C PHE A 34 -14.03 -0.41 27.75
N ILE A 35 -13.62 -0.48 26.49
CA ILE A 35 -12.22 -0.26 26.11
C ILE A 35 -12.06 1.24 26.09
N SER A 36 -11.27 1.75 27.02
CA SER A 36 -10.78 3.13 27.03
C SER A 36 -10.35 3.53 25.61
N GLN A 37 -11.21 4.26 24.89
CA GLN A 37 -10.88 4.89 23.61
C GLN A 37 -9.90 6.02 23.90
N LYS A 38 -8.61 5.73 23.82
CA LYS A 38 -7.59 6.70 23.43
C LYS A 38 -6.28 5.99 23.11
N LEU A 39 -5.76 6.29 21.92
CA LEU A 39 -4.37 6.10 21.48
C LEU A 39 -4.00 4.70 20.93
N LYS A 40 -4.61 4.31 19.81
CA LYS A 40 -3.78 3.81 18.71
C LYS A 40 -3.65 4.96 17.73
N SER A 41 -2.49 5.61 17.70
CA SER A 41 -2.17 6.55 16.63
C SER A 41 -2.07 5.74 15.35
N GLN A 42 -3.08 5.82 14.49
CA GLN A 42 -3.05 5.16 13.20
C GLN A 42 -2.17 6.04 12.28
N MET A 43 -1.04 5.49 11.87
CA MET A 43 -0.11 6.14 10.95
C MET A 43 -0.40 5.66 9.53
N TYR A 44 -0.36 6.57 8.56
CA TYR A 44 -0.56 6.27 7.14
C TYR A 44 0.71 6.59 6.36
N LYS A 45 1.10 5.71 5.44
CA LYS A 45 2.31 5.83 4.63
C LYS A 45 1.93 5.75 3.15
N ILE A 46 2.14 6.84 2.43
CA ILE A 46 1.78 7.00 1.02
C ILE A 46 3.07 7.16 0.23
N TYR A 47 3.22 6.50 -0.91
CA TYR A 47 4.41 6.62 -1.74
C TYR A 47 4.14 7.48 -2.96
N ILE A 48 4.98 8.49 -3.19
CA ILE A 48 4.95 9.34 -4.38
C ILE A 48 6.36 9.34 -4.96
N ASN A 49 6.53 8.79 -6.17
CA ASN A 49 7.83 8.61 -6.82
C ASN A 49 8.86 7.93 -5.89
N ASP A 50 8.48 6.78 -5.33
CA ASP A 50 9.28 5.98 -4.39
C ASP A 50 9.69 6.68 -3.08
N ARG A 51 9.08 7.82 -2.77
CA ARG A 51 9.31 8.58 -1.54
C ARG A 51 8.09 8.57 -0.63
N PRO A 52 8.26 8.31 0.68
CA PRO A 52 7.14 8.27 1.60
C PRO A 52 6.68 9.67 2.02
N LEU A 53 5.37 9.90 1.89
CA LEU A 53 4.59 10.87 2.62
C LEU A 53 3.90 10.17 3.80
N VAL A 54 4.21 10.62 5.00
CA VAL A 54 3.72 10.00 6.23
C VAL A 54 2.73 10.93 6.90
N LEU A 55 1.55 10.40 7.19
CA LEU A 55 0.52 11.08 7.97
C LEU A 55 0.56 10.48 9.38
N ALA A 56 0.89 11.30 10.37
CA ALA A 56 1.21 10.82 11.72
C ALA A 56 0.63 11.73 12.80
N GLY A 57 0.52 11.18 14.01
CA GLY A 57 0.21 11.94 15.21
C GLY A 57 1.38 12.82 15.67
N PRO A 58 1.14 13.78 16.58
CA PRO A 58 2.19 14.69 17.06
C PRO A 58 3.33 13.96 17.78
N SER A 59 3.03 12.83 18.43
CA SER A 59 3.99 12.07 19.25
C SER A 59 4.53 10.81 18.57
N ASP A 60 4.17 10.56 17.31
CA ASP A 60 4.61 9.37 16.60
C ASP A 60 6.10 9.47 16.26
N THR A 61 6.84 8.44 16.66
CA THR A 61 8.28 8.32 16.41
C THR A 61 8.52 7.63 15.07
N LEU A 62 9.34 8.25 14.22
CA LEU A 62 9.65 7.77 12.86
C LEU A 62 11.16 7.51 12.73
N PRO A 63 11.66 6.37 13.23
CA PRO A 63 13.10 6.08 13.26
C PRO A 63 13.70 5.84 11.87
N GLU A 64 12.90 5.44 10.87
CA GLU A 64 13.37 5.06 9.53
C GLU A 64 14.02 6.21 8.73
N TRP A 65 13.80 7.48 9.10
CA TRP A 65 14.24 8.64 8.30
C TRP A 65 14.97 9.72 9.08
N GLN A 66 15.37 9.45 10.33
CA GLN A 66 16.07 10.45 11.16
C GLN A 66 17.35 10.98 10.50
N ASP A 67 18.04 10.12 9.75
CA ASP A 67 19.34 10.44 9.12
C ASP A 67 19.22 10.89 7.65
N LYS A 68 18.00 10.97 7.11
CA LYS A 68 17.73 11.35 5.71
C LYS A 68 17.11 12.74 5.63
N PRO A 69 17.37 13.53 4.57
CA PRO A 69 16.73 14.84 4.42
C PRO A 69 15.22 14.67 4.31
N HIS A 70 14.48 15.12 5.31
CA HIS A 70 13.03 15.04 5.34
C HIS A 70 12.41 16.37 5.77
N LEU A 71 11.16 16.59 5.36
CA LEU A 71 10.35 17.71 5.82
C LEU A 71 9.38 17.19 6.89
N ASP A 72 9.52 17.63 8.13
CA ASP A 72 8.57 17.36 9.21
C ASP A 72 7.79 18.63 9.56
N THR A 73 6.47 18.61 9.41
CA THR A 73 5.63 19.80 9.58
C THR A 73 4.21 19.48 10.02
N LEU A 74 3.51 20.51 10.52
CA LEU A 74 2.13 20.40 11.01
C LEU A 74 1.12 20.66 9.90
N TYR A 75 0.10 19.81 9.81
CA TYR A 75 -1.07 20.06 9.00
C TYR A 75 -2.06 20.98 9.73
N LEU A 76 -2.60 21.97 9.00
CA LEU A 76 -3.47 23.01 9.57
C LEU A 76 -4.98 22.72 9.40
N GLY A 77 -5.38 21.50 9.04
CA GLY A 77 -6.80 21.13 8.91
C GLY A 77 -7.52 21.65 7.66
N LYS A 78 -6.79 22.03 6.60
CA LYS A 78 -7.38 22.46 5.33
C LYS A 78 -6.94 21.55 4.18
N PRO A 79 -7.84 20.74 3.58
CA PRO A 79 -7.47 19.72 2.59
C PRO A 79 -6.62 20.28 1.44
N LYS A 80 -6.98 21.44 0.90
CA LYS A 80 -6.24 22.08 -0.21
C LYS A 80 -4.76 22.37 0.11
N HIS A 81 -4.38 22.46 1.40
CA HIS A 81 -3.00 22.69 1.82
C HIS A 81 -2.15 21.41 1.74
N LEU A 82 -2.73 20.25 1.46
CA LEU A 82 -1.97 19.01 1.24
C LEU A 82 -1.34 18.95 -0.16
N LEU A 83 -1.98 19.57 -1.16
CA LEU A 83 -1.53 19.57 -2.56
C LEU A 83 -0.10 20.12 -2.76
N PRO A 84 0.32 21.23 -2.11
CA PRO A 84 1.69 21.72 -2.22
C PRO A 84 2.76 20.70 -1.80
N TYR A 85 2.47 19.83 -0.82
CA TYR A 85 3.42 18.79 -0.40
C TYR A 85 3.51 17.66 -1.41
N VAL A 86 2.38 17.32 -2.05
CA VAL A 86 2.34 16.37 -3.16
C VAL A 86 3.12 16.94 -4.35
N ASP A 87 2.86 18.19 -4.74
CA ASP A 87 3.60 18.91 -5.78
C ASP A 87 5.10 18.97 -5.49
N LEU A 88 5.49 19.23 -4.23
CA LEU A 88 6.88 19.26 -3.78
C LEU A 88 7.54 17.89 -4.02
N MET A 89 6.86 16.80 -3.70
CA MET A 89 7.34 15.44 -3.92
C MET A 89 7.21 14.96 -5.37
N GLU A 90 6.49 15.65 -6.24
CA GLU A 90 6.51 15.34 -7.66
C GLU A 90 7.65 16.08 -8.37
N LYS A 91 7.86 17.36 -8.02
CA LYS A 91 8.71 18.27 -8.79
C LYS A 91 10.12 18.44 -8.23
N SER A 92 10.33 18.13 -6.95
CA SER A 92 11.61 18.35 -6.27
C SER A 92 12.13 17.09 -5.59
N GLN A 93 13.42 16.82 -5.74
CA GLN A 93 14.14 15.76 -5.01
C GLN A 93 14.80 16.26 -3.72
N ARG A 94 14.43 17.46 -3.24
CA ARG A 94 15.04 18.08 -2.05
C ARG A 94 14.90 17.24 -0.77
N TYR A 95 13.81 16.52 -0.63
CA TYR A 95 13.50 15.71 0.55
C TYR A 95 13.28 14.26 0.14
N GLU A 96 13.87 13.32 0.85
CA GLU A 96 13.61 11.88 0.68
C GLU A 96 12.28 11.45 1.32
N ALA A 97 11.76 12.21 2.29
CA ALA A 97 10.47 11.97 2.91
C ALA A 97 9.77 13.27 3.33
N VAL A 98 8.44 13.24 3.41
CA VAL A 98 7.63 14.31 4.00
C VAL A 98 6.76 13.71 5.10
N ILE A 99 6.73 14.35 6.27
CA ILE A 99 5.96 13.95 7.44
C ILE A 99 4.99 15.08 7.76
N LEU A 100 3.70 14.77 7.69
CA LEU A 100 2.61 15.66 8.05
C LEU A 100 2.02 15.20 9.38
N ARG A 101 2.11 16.07 10.38
CA ARG A 101 1.62 15.80 11.73
C ARG A 101 0.28 16.48 11.98
N TYR A 102 -0.65 15.74 12.57
CA TYR A 102 -1.94 16.28 12.97
C TYR A 102 -2.47 15.55 14.20
N ASP A 103 -3.23 16.25 15.05
CA ASP A 103 -3.79 15.67 16.28
C ASP A 103 -4.76 14.51 15.99
N GLU A 104 -5.40 14.52 14.82
CA GLU A 104 -6.35 13.52 14.37
C GLU A 104 -5.91 12.86 13.05
N PRO A 105 -4.98 11.89 13.07
CA PRO A 105 -4.43 11.27 11.86
C PRO A 105 -5.49 10.68 10.91
N ASP A 106 -6.58 10.16 11.45
CA ASP A 106 -7.71 9.63 10.65
C ASP A 106 -8.42 10.72 9.85
N GLN A 107 -8.58 11.92 10.41
CA GLN A 107 -9.13 13.07 9.69
C GLN A 107 -8.15 13.58 8.63
N LEU A 108 -6.85 13.60 8.94
CA LEU A 108 -5.80 13.93 7.96
C LEU A 108 -5.81 12.95 6.78
N TRP A 109 -5.99 11.65 7.03
CA TRP A 109 -6.15 10.65 5.98
C TRP A 109 -7.44 10.85 5.16
N ALA A 110 -8.56 11.17 5.81
CA ALA A 110 -9.81 11.48 5.12
C ALA A 110 -9.67 12.72 4.22
N ASP A 111 -9.05 13.79 4.73
CA ASP A 111 -8.78 15.02 4.00
C ASP A 111 -7.86 14.74 2.80
N PHE A 112 -6.80 13.96 2.99
CA PHE A 112 -5.89 13.57 1.91
C PHE A 112 -6.64 12.82 0.81
N ARG A 113 -7.39 11.76 1.17
CA ARG A 113 -8.18 10.98 0.20
C ARG A 113 -9.21 11.81 -0.55
N SER A 114 -9.80 12.82 0.10
CA SER A 114 -10.82 13.68 -0.53
C SER A 114 -10.29 14.49 -1.74
N LEU A 115 -8.97 14.62 -1.87
CA LEU A 115 -8.32 15.37 -2.95
C LEU A 115 -8.05 14.52 -4.19
N PHE A 116 -8.18 13.19 -4.09
CA PHE A 116 -7.81 12.26 -5.15
C PHE A 116 -8.99 11.38 -5.55
N HIS A 117 -9.07 11.08 -6.83
CA HIS A 117 -9.94 10.03 -7.32
C HIS A 117 -9.22 8.70 -7.15
N LEU A 118 -9.66 7.87 -6.19
CA LEU A 118 -9.14 6.52 -6.07
C LEU A 118 -9.53 5.73 -7.31
N VAL A 119 -8.55 5.09 -7.93
CA VAL A 119 -8.76 4.20 -9.06
C VAL A 119 -8.44 2.80 -8.58
N GLU A 120 -9.46 1.95 -8.55
CA GLU A 120 -9.29 0.55 -8.19
C GLU A 120 -8.54 -0.17 -9.31
N ALA A 121 -7.62 -1.04 -8.91
CA ALA A 121 -6.78 -1.80 -9.81
C ALA A 121 -6.64 -3.22 -9.30
N ALA A 122 -6.54 -4.17 -10.22
CA ALA A 122 -6.31 -5.57 -9.93
C ALA A 122 -5.20 -6.12 -10.84
N GLY A 123 -4.55 -7.18 -10.37
CA GLY A 123 -3.45 -7.83 -11.07
C GLY A 123 -3.15 -9.18 -10.48
N GLY A 124 -2.08 -9.81 -10.95
CA GLY A 124 -1.73 -11.18 -10.55
C GLY A 124 -0.24 -11.42 -10.42
N VAL A 125 0.10 -12.30 -9.48
CA VAL A 125 1.40 -12.98 -9.47
C VAL A 125 1.23 -14.23 -10.31
N VAL A 126 1.90 -14.29 -11.46
CA VAL A 126 1.78 -15.42 -12.38
C VAL A 126 2.94 -16.38 -12.17
N HIS A 127 2.61 -17.63 -11.87
CA HIS A 127 3.57 -18.71 -11.71
C HIS A 127 3.56 -19.63 -12.93
N ALA A 128 4.73 -20.15 -13.30
CA ALA A 128 4.81 -21.20 -14.31
C ALA A 128 4.34 -22.54 -13.72
N GLU A 129 3.54 -23.29 -14.47
CA GLU A 129 2.96 -24.57 -14.00
C GLU A 129 4.04 -25.61 -13.67
N GLN A 130 5.12 -25.64 -14.45
CA GLN A 130 6.23 -26.57 -14.27
C GLN A 130 7.27 -26.09 -13.24
N THR A 131 7.31 -24.78 -12.96
CA THR A 131 8.29 -24.13 -12.07
C THR A 131 7.58 -23.09 -11.18
N PRO A 132 6.79 -23.53 -10.17
CA PRO A 132 5.99 -22.63 -9.34
C PRO A 132 6.81 -21.60 -8.56
N GLU A 133 8.10 -21.81 -8.37
CA GLU A 133 9.01 -20.84 -7.76
C GLU A 133 9.33 -19.63 -8.65
N GLN A 134 9.06 -19.72 -9.95
CA GLN A 134 9.29 -18.63 -10.89
C GLN A 134 8.05 -17.76 -11.01
N VAL A 135 8.27 -16.44 -10.91
CA VAL A 135 7.23 -15.42 -11.01
C VAL A 135 7.46 -14.57 -12.26
N LEU A 136 6.40 -14.32 -13.01
CA LEU A 136 6.40 -13.40 -14.14
C LEU A 136 6.37 -11.94 -13.66
N PHE A 137 7.30 -11.15 -14.19
CA PHE A 137 7.27 -9.70 -14.09
C PHE A 137 7.20 -9.09 -15.48
N ILE A 138 6.59 -7.92 -15.57
CA ILE A 138 6.62 -7.07 -16.75
C ILE A 138 7.60 -5.92 -16.54
N PHE A 139 8.29 -5.50 -17.60
CA PHE A 139 9.19 -4.35 -17.54
C PHE A 139 8.59 -3.17 -18.29
N ARG A 140 8.22 -2.12 -17.56
CA ARG A 140 7.62 -0.91 -18.14
C ARG A 140 8.13 0.33 -17.42
N ARG A 141 8.29 1.42 -18.17
CA ARG A 141 8.75 2.72 -17.63
C ARG A 141 10.07 2.64 -16.84
N GLY A 142 10.95 1.71 -17.21
CA GLY A 142 12.26 1.53 -16.58
C GLY A 142 12.25 0.72 -15.28
N MET A 143 11.13 0.09 -14.92
CA MET A 143 10.98 -0.66 -13.67
C MET A 143 10.32 -2.02 -13.94
N TRP A 144 10.64 -3.02 -13.10
CA TRP A 144 9.92 -4.29 -13.05
C TRP A 144 8.65 -4.11 -12.22
N ASP A 145 7.53 -4.63 -12.71
CA ASP A 145 6.22 -4.57 -12.07
C ASP A 145 5.49 -5.91 -12.25
N LEU A 146 4.45 -6.14 -11.46
CA LEU A 146 3.53 -7.25 -11.70
C LEU A 146 2.50 -6.84 -12.77
N PRO A 147 1.99 -7.80 -13.55
CA PRO A 147 0.90 -7.52 -14.48
C PRO A 147 -0.35 -7.08 -13.71
N LYS A 148 -0.83 -5.87 -14.00
CA LYS A 148 -1.96 -5.23 -13.31
C LYS A 148 -2.48 -4.02 -14.07
N GLY A 149 -3.76 -3.73 -13.85
CA GLY A 149 -4.37 -2.50 -14.34
C GLY A 149 -5.69 -2.20 -13.68
N LYS A 150 -6.44 -1.28 -14.28
CA LYS A 150 -7.64 -0.70 -13.65
C LYS A 150 -8.79 -1.70 -13.70
N ILE A 151 -9.64 -1.67 -12.69
CA ILE A 151 -10.91 -2.39 -12.72
C ILE A 151 -11.90 -1.55 -13.53
N ASP A 152 -12.48 -2.15 -14.58
CA ASP A 152 -13.48 -1.49 -15.40
C ASP A 152 -14.88 -1.55 -14.77
N GLU A 153 -15.79 -0.69 -15.22
CA GLU A 153 -17.16 -0.64 -14.70
C GLU A 153 -17.87 -1.99 -14.91
N GLY A 154 -18.34 -2.59 -13.80
CA GLY A 154 -19.07 -3.86 -13.82
C GLY A 154 -18.18 -5.11 -13.80
N GLU A 155 -16.85 -4.93 -13.75
CA GLU A 155 -15.87 -6.01 -13.65
C GLU A 155 -15.57 -6.36 -12.18
N THR A 156 -15.39 -7.63 -11.86
CA THR A 156 -14.87 -8.03 -10.53
C THR A 156 -13.33 -7.92 -10.50
N PRO A 157 -12.70 -7.76 -9.33
CA PRO A 157 -11.23 -7.72 -9.23
C PRO A 157 -10.56 -8.94 -9.86
N GLU A 158 -11.17 -10.12 -9.75
CA GLU A 158 -10.70 -11.36 -10.34
C GLU A 158 -10.74 -11.34 -11.88
N GLN A 159 -11.81 -10.79 -12.45
CA GLN A 159 -11.95 -10.63 -13.90
C GLN A 159 -10.91 -9.62 -14.43
N ALA A 160 -10.76 -8.49 -13.76
CA ALA A 160 -9.78 -7.47 -14.10
C ALA A 160 -8.35 -8.02 -14.05
N ALA A 161 -8.00 -8.78 -13.01
CA ALA A 161 -6.68 -9.41 -12.90
C ALA A 161 -6.37 -10.36 -14.07
N LEU A 162 -7.33 -11.21 -14.47
CA LEU A 162 -7.16 -12.12 -15.60
C LEU A 162 -7.03 -11.38 -16.94
N ARG A 163 -7.86 -10.34 -17.15
CA ARG A 163 -7.83 -9.51 -18.36
C ARG A 163 -6.50 -8.79 -18.50
N GLU A 164 -6.04 -8.11 -17.45
CA GLU A 164 -4.79 -7.34 -17.45
C GLU A 164 -3.56 -8.24 -17.66
N VAL A 165 -3.53 -9.42 -17.03
CA VAL A 165 -2.48 -10.42 -17.30
C VAL A 165 -2.48 -10.82 -18.78
N ALA A 166 -3.65 -11.08 -19.36
CA ALA A 166 -3.75 -11.46 -20.77
C ALA A 166 -3.32 -10.31 -21.71
N GLU A 167 -3.69 -9.07 -21.40
CA GLU A 167 -3.35 -7.89 -22.22
C GLU A 167 -1.85 -7.55 -22.15
N GLU A 168 -1.23 -7.59 -20.97
CA GLU A 168 0.16 -7.18 -20.79
C GLU A 168 1.17 -8.29 -21.14
N THR A 169 0.77 -9.57 -21.05
CA THR A 169 1.67 -10.71 -21.22
C THR A 169 1.30 -11.63 -22.38
N GLY A 170 0.06 -11.57 -22.88
CA GLY A 170 -0.47 -12.51 -23.87
C GLY A 170 -0.83 -13.90 -23.33
N LEU A 171 -0.69 -14.13 -22.01
CA LEU A 171 -0.93 -15.43 -21.39
C LEU A 171 -2.39 -15.58 -20.94
N THR A 172 -2.92 -16.81 -21.06
CA THR A 172 -4.19 -17.18 -20.45
C THR A 172 -3.92 -17.92 -19.15
N CYS A 173 -4.29 -17.30 -18.03
CA CYS A 173 -4.10 -17.86 -16.70
C CYS A 173 -5.41 -18.36 -16.09
N ARG A 174 -5.31 -19.18 -15.05
CA ARG A 174 -6.43 -19.53 -14.17
C ARG A 174 -6.19 -18.87 -12.83
N LEU A 175 -7.26 -18.37 -12.21
CA LEU A 175 -7.19 -17.85 -10.86
C LEU A 175 -6.93 -18.98 -9.89
N ASP A 176 -6.09 -18.68 -8.91
CA ASP A 176 -5.87 -19.50 -7.75
C ASP A 176 -6.42 -18.78 -6.51
N GLY A 177 -5.56 -18.39 -5.55
CA GLY A 177 -5.95 -17.70 -4.33
C GLY A 177 -5.81 -16.17 -4.38
N PHE A 178 -6.60 -15.49 -3.55
CA PHE A 178 -6.41 -14.07 -3.24
C PHE A 178 -5.15 -13.89 -2.37
N LEU A 179 -4.28 -12.95 -2.76
CA LEU A 179 -3.03 -12.69 -2.04
C LEU A 179 -3.19 -11.60 -0.98
N THR A 180 -3.56 -10.38 -1.38
CA THR A 180 -3.66 -9.23 -0.46
C THR A 180 -4.41 -8.06 -1.10
N HIS A 181 -4.84 -7.10 -0.27
CA HIS A 181 -5.38 -5.81 -0.69
C HIS A 181 -4.39 -4.71 -0.28
N THR A 182 -3.96 -3.91 -1.24
CA THR A 182 -3.11 -2.73 -1.02
C THR A 182 -3.93 -1.45 -1.23
N TRP A 183 -3.63 -0.41 -0.46
CA TRP A 183 -4.28 0.91 -0.54
C TRP A 183 -3.25 1.97 -0.91
#